data_AF-A0A4R5GEK2-F1
#
_entry.id   AF-A0A4R5GEK2-F1
#
_cell.length_a   1.000
_cell.length_b   1.000
_cell.length_c   1.000
_cell.angle_alpha   90.00
_cell.angle_beta   90.00
_cell.angle_gamma   90.00
#
_symmetry.space_group_name_H-M   'P 1'
#
loop_
_entity.id
_entity.type
_entity.pdbx_description
1 polymer ?
#
loop_
_entity_poly.entity_id
_entity_poly.type
_entity_poly.pdbx_seq_one_letter_code
_entity_poly.pdbx_strand_id
1 'polypeptide(L)'
;MTYWAELVELYEYKVADVLAGRVPRGGRRSLADLRNTLLAAPLEPALYRRLIQADRQYRAGWSTEGGQPQSSRPLPALTWTAPVLGDTPEAHAWEELQQLAWLATLRANLLHLGRTLQAEPGLLTLRALYAAVENADRDARGVAQGLAVPAAQDPLVSLHHPDVTRDLMLTLADQLFHPAGRARIRVALGRVQDIPFPRHPDAAVLEARVEAAGREPLAPPAREALIQALHAAFPKTRDPRERPAIRAAARSLHKVLEDLLKDAPGPTLGVMPPRSILYAAHASAALPAPDDGAKQLVIRLEGGRAARWRGLELRWQPVGPRGQTPSWQLQVDGQVVLLHPNRPPAERILSLSTPRLSLRAALSGGYLLLRAEESSGEALGLLAAQARAVALLLDPAEHSANLRLAQAATRHLQGEQVNVSAFDPDTADKPAALPAATLFTCARRSVDLLIRLAHLSPTQVEAAVQTSAALLGLPAPRAHRLAKALHAATYVPESLPTAQLLTQVNVPEDGRFVSVRLTEEPLTLRVLGRALTLRLDHQGHLAAVLPGFPATLLHDLLVLRLPGGQVLLVHEGDVLAVAAQPLRGPSTQFP
;
A
#
# COMPACT_ATOMS: atom_id res chain seq x y z
N MET A 1 18.14 30.75 -49.36
CA MET A 1 17.98 30.74 -47.89
C MET A 1 16.64 31.38 -47.45
N THR A 2 15.52 31.11 -48.14
CA THR A 2 14.23 31.78 -47.89
C THR A 2 13.17 30.89 -47.23
N TYR A 3 13.39 29.57 -47.20
CA TYR A 3 12.41 28.59 -46.73
C TYR A 3 11.98 28.77 -45.26
N TRP A 4 12.91 29.11 -44.37
CA TRP A 4 12.60 29.28 -42.95
C TRP A 4 11.75 30.53 -42.67
N ALA A 5 11.93 31.60 -43.44
CA ALA A 5 11.12 32.80 -43.32
C ALA A 5 9.66 32.52 -43.71
N GLU A 6 9.45 31.79 -44.82
CA GLU A 6 8.13 31.38 -45.29
C GLU A 6 7.41 30.46 -44.30
N LEU A 7 8.13 29.55 -43.64
CA LEU A 7 7.55 28.69 -42.60
C LEU A 7 7.17 29.45 -41.33
N VAL A 8 7.96 30.46 -40.93
CA VAL A 8 7.61 31.33 -39.79
C VAL A 8 6.38 32.17 -40.11
N GLU A 9 6.26 32.70 -41.33
CA GLU A 9 5.07 33.43 -41.78
C GLU A 9 3.82 32.51 -41.84
N LEU A 10 3.99 31.28 -42.31
CA LEU A 10 2.92 30.29 -42.29
C LEU A 10 2.48 29.95 -40.85
N TYR A 11 3.42 29.90 -39.91
CA TYR A 11 3.12 29.69 -38.50
C TYR A 11 2.35 30.87 -37.91
N GLU A 12 2.80 32.11 -38.14
CA GLU A 12 2.10 33.34 -37.73
C GLU A 12 0.67 33.39 -38.26
N TYR A 13 0.47 33.08 -39.55
CA TYR A 13 -0.85 33.06 -40.17
C TYR A 13 -1.78 32.02 -39.52
N LYS A 14 -1.30 30.79 -39.29
CA LYS A 14 -2.09 29.74 -38.65
C LYS A 14 -2.39 30.04 -37.18
N VAL A 15 -1.51 30.74 -36.47
CA VAL A 15 -1.76 31.21 -35.09
C VAL A 15 -2.85 32.30 -35.10
N ALA A 16 -2.80 33.23 -36.05
CA ALA A 16 -3.83 34.26 -36.20
C ALA A 16 -5.22 33.66 -36.49
N ASP A 17 -5.30 32.63 -37.35
CA ASP A 17 -6.55 31.89 -37.60
C ASP A 17 -7.12 31.28 -36.31
N VAL A 18 -6.27 30.66 -35.47
CA VAL A 18 -6.69 30.07 -34.18
C VAL A 18 -7.16 31.15 -33.21
N LEU A 19 -6.46 32.28 -33.11
CA LEU A 19 -6.87 33.40 -32.24
C LEU A 19 -8.18 34.05 -32.69
N ALA A 20 -8.48 34.02 -33.99
CA ALA A 20 -9.75 34.44 -34.56
C ALA A 20 -10.85 33.37 -34.47
N GLY A 21 -10.60 32.24 -33.78
CA GLY A 21 -11.55 31.14 -33.61
C GLY A 21 -11.80 30.29 -34.87
N ARG A 22 -10.95 30.41 -35.90
CA ARG A 22 -11.03 29.63 -37.15
C ARG A 22 -10.14 28.39 -37.07
N VAL A 23 -10.49 27.35 -37.82
CA VAL A 23 -9.65 26.14 -37.92
C VAL A 23 -8.52 26.39 -38.92
N PRO A 24 -7.23 26.34 -38.52
CA PRO A 24 -6.12 26.61 -39.43
C PRO A 24 -6.03 25.53 -40.52
N ARG A 25 -5.55 25.92 -41.72
CA ARG A 25 -5.37 24.97 -42.84
C ARG A 25 -4.42 23.82 -42.44
N GLY A 26 -4.91 22.57 -42.54
CA GLY A 26 -4.22 21.36 -42.06
C GLY A 26 -4.55 20.95 -40.62
N GLY A 27 -5.46 21.66 -39.96
CA GLY A 27 -5.92 21.36 -38.60
C GLY A 27 -4.91 21.72 -37.50
N ARG A 28 -5.37 21.66 -36.25
CA ARG A 28 -4.59 22.04 -35.05
C ARG A 28 -3.30 21.20 -34.88
N ARG A 29 -3.29 19.96 -35.38
CA ARG A 29 -2.10 19.08 -35.37
C ARG A 29 -0.99 19.60 -36.28
N SER A 30 -1.32 20.06 -37.49
CA SER A 30 -0.31 20.65 -38.41
C SER A 30 0.33 21.93 -37.87
N LEU A 31 -0.37 22.67 -37.01
CA LEU A 31 0.16 23.84 -36.33
C LEU A 31 1.16 23.43 -35.22
N ALA A 32 0.84 22.38 -34.45
CA ALA A 32 1.73 21.85 -33.42
C ALA A 32 3.02 21.24 -34.02
N ASP A 33 2.90 20.53 -35.13
CA ASP A 33 4.07 19.93 -35.82
C ASP A 33 4.96 21.01 -36.45
N LEU A 34 4.36 22.04 -37.06
CA LEU A 34 5.09 23.19 -37.61
C LEU A 34 5.82 23.98 -36.49
N ARG A 35 5.18 24.17 -35.34
CA ARG A 35 5.77 24.79 -34.15
C ARG A 35 7.03 24.05 -33.68
N ASN A 36 6.94 22.73 -33.55
CA ASN A 36 8.05 21.91 -33.08
C ASN A 36 9.21 21.93 -34.08
N THR A 37 8.90 21.92 -35.38
CA THR A 37 9.89 22.01 -36.46
C THR A 37 10.63 23.36 -36.44
N LEU A 38 9.92 24.47 -36.25
CA LEU A 38 10.52 25.81 -36.19
C LEU A 38 11.32 26.06 -34.91
N LEU A 39 10.93 25.47 -33.77
CA LEU A 39 11.69 25.56 -32.52
C LEU A 39 12.99 24.77 -32.54
N ALA A 40 13.08 23.72 -33.36
CA ALA A 40 14.28 22.92 -33.54
C ALA A 40 15.19 23.43 -34.68
N ALA A 41 14.75 24.43 -35.45
CA ALA A 41 15.49 24.94 -36.60
C ALA A 41 16.55 25.99 -36.21
N PRO A 42 17.69 26.06 -36.91
CA PRO A 42 18.70 27.09 -36.71
C PRO A 42 18.25 28.41 -37.37
N LEU A 43 17.32 29.11 -36.70
CA LEU A 43 16.75 30.37 -37.19
C LEU A 43 17.68 31.56 -36.91
N GLU A 44 17.71 32.51 -37.85
CA GLU A 44 18.37 33.79 -37.62
C GLU A 44 17.67 34.57 -36.48
N PRO A 45 18.40 35.41 -35.73
CA PRO A 45 17.89 36.06 -34.52
C PRO A 45 16.64 36.93 -34.72
N ALA A 46 16.40 37.44 -35.94
CA ALA A 46 15.20 38.19 -36.26
C ALA A 46 13.97 37.28 -36.41
N LEU A 47 14.11 36.15 -37.10
CA LEU A 47 13.05 35.16 -37.31
C LEU A 47 12.72 34.41 -36.01
N TYR A 48 13.73 34.14 -35.19
CA TYR A 48 13.52 33.51 -33.88
C TYR A 48 12.67 34.40 -32.95
N ARG A 49 12.90 35.73 -32.94
CA ARG A 49 12.09 36.65 -32.14
C ARG A 49 10.63 36.68 -32.59
N ARG A 50 10.39 36.67 -33.90
CA ARG A 50 9.05 36.58 -34.51
C ARG A 50 8.33 35.28 -34.11
N LEU A 51 9.02 34.14 -34.20
CA LEU A 51 8.50 32.84 -33.77
C LEU A 51 8.09 32.83 -32.29
N ILE A 52 8.94 33.33 -31.40
CA ILE A 52 8.65 33.37 -29.95
C ILE A 52 7.46 34.28 -29.64
N GLN A 53 7.29 35.39 -30.36
CA GLN A 53 6.14 36.27 -30.19
C GLN A 53 4.83 35.58 -30.62
N ALA A 54 4.83 34.92 -31.79
CA ALA A 54 3.69 34.15 -32.26
C ALA A 54 3.35 32.96 -31.33
N ASP A 55 4.37 32.26 -30.82
CA ASP A 55 4.18 31.14 -29.88
C ASP A 55 3.56 31.58 -28.54
N ARG A 56 3.93 32.77 -28.05
CA ARG A 56 3.31 33.36 -26.86
C ARG A 56 1.82 33.63 -27.08
N GLN A 57 1.45 34.15 -28.25
CA GLN A 57 0.05 34.39 -28.59
C GLN A 57 -0.73 33.09 -28.74
N TYR A 58 -0.16 32.08 -29.41
CA TYR A 58 -0.75 30.75 -29.54
C TYR A 58 -1.04 30.10 -28.18
N ARG A 59 -0.08 30.15 -27.25
CA ARG A 59 -0.25 29.65 -25.87
C ARG A 59 -1.28 30.45 -25.07
N ALA A 60 -1.35 31.77 -25.28
CA ALA A 60 -2.35 32.61 -24.63
C ALA A 60 -3.78 32.29 -25.10
N GLY A 61 -3.97 32.02 -26.40
CA GLY A 61 -5.27 31.64 -26.97
C GLY A 61 -5.78 30.27 -26.51
N TRP A 62 -4.87 29.34 -26.19
CA TRP A 62 -5.24 28.03 -25.60
C TRP A 62 -5.74 28.13 -24.16
N SER A 63 -5.42 29.21 -23.45
CA SER A 63 -5.95 29.46 -22.10
C SER A 63 -7.34 30.10 -22.10
N THR A 64 -7.83 30.59 -23.24
CA THR A 64 -9.11 31.33 -23.35
C THR A 64 -10.24 30.57 -24.07
N GLU A 65 -10.01 29.42 -24.71
CA GLU A 65 -11.05 28.61 -25.38
C GLU A 65 -11.98 27.80 -24.44
N GLY A 66 -11.83 27.93 -23.11
CA GLY A 66 -12.75 27.34 -22.13
C GLY A 66 -13.85 28.31 -21.69
N GLY A 67 -14.80 28.66 -22.58
CA GLY A 67 -15.92 29.58 -22.31
C GLY A 67 -17.26 28.89 -22.01
N GLN A 68 -17.64 28.93 -20.73
CA GLN A 68 -18.97 28.98 -20.06
C GLN A 68 -20.30 28.72 -20.82
N PRO A 69 -21.28 28.04 -20.17
CA PRO A 69 -22.67 28.44 -20.14
C PRO A 69 -22.97 29.35 -18.93
N GLN A 70 -23.79 30.38 -19.16
CA GLN A 70 -24.20 31.40 -18.20
C GLN A 70 -25.16 30.86 -17.12
N SER A 71 -24.86 31.14 -15.85
CA SER A 71 -25.79 31.76 -14.88
C SER A 71 -25.14 31.88 -13.50
N SER A 72 -24.95 33.13 -13.06
CA SER A 72 -24.79 33.63 -11.68
C SER A 72 -24.02 32.79 -10.64
N ARG A 73 -22.70 32.96 -10.59
CA ARG A 73 -21.96 33.23 -9.34
C ARG A 73 -20.54 33.72 -9.64
N PRO A 74 -20.00 34.71 -8.91
CA PRO A 74 -18.63 35.16 -9.14
C PRO A 74 -17.65 34.04 -8.75
N LEU A 75 -16.71 33.68 -9.63
CA LEU A 75 -15.55 32.85 -9.28
C LEU A 75 -14.36 33.76 -8.91
N PRO A 76 -13.58 33.40 -7.86
CA PRO A 76 -12.58 34.26 -7.27
C PRO A 76 -11.33 34.32 -8.16
N ALA A 77 -10.67 35.48 -8.18
CA ALA A 77 -9.38 35.67 -8.81
C ALA A 77 -8.38 34.57 -8.40
N LEU A 78 -7.60 34.06 -9.35
CA LEU A 78 -6.34 33.36 -9.08
C LEU A 78 -5.36 34.39 -8.50
N THR A 79 -5.58 34.71 -7.23
CA THR A 79 -4.63 35.38 -6.37
C THR A 79 -3.53 34.37 -6.11
N TRP A 80 -2.35 34.58 -6.68
CA TRP A 80 -1.14 34.05 -6.04
C TRP A 80 -1.19 34.54 -4.59
N THR A 81 -1.52 33.62 -3.69
CA THR A 81 -1.63 33.90 -2.27
C THR A 81 -0.32 33.39 -1.71
N ALA A 82 0.52 34.30 -1.21
CA ALA A 82 1.74 33.90 -0.53
C ALA A 82 1.38 32.86 0.56
N PRO A 83 2.16 31.78 0.72
CA PRO A 83 1.97 30.88 1.85
C PRO A 83 1.97 31.70 3.14
N VAL A 84 1.14 31.29 4.10
CA VAL A 84 1.10 31.95 5.41
C VAL A 84 2.44 31.64 6.08
N LEU A 85 3.40 32.54 5.94
CA LEU A 85 4.62 32.54 6.74
C LEU A 85 4.26 33.10 8.09
N GLY A 86 4.22 32.25 9.11
CA GLY A 86 4.04 32.72 10.46
C GLY A 86 4.01 31.60 11.48
N ASP A 87 4.64 31.90 12.60
CA ASP A 87 4.58 31.22 13.91
C ASP A 87 3.14 31.28 14.48
N THR A 88 2.14 30.91 13.67
CA THR A 88 0.72 30.96 14.02
C THR A 88 0.29 29.63 14.65
N PRO A 89 -0.68 29.63 15.57
CA PRO A 89 -1.20 28.38 16.14
C PRO A 89 -1.79 27.45 15.07
N GLU A 90 -2.26 27.98 13.94
CA GLU A 90 -2.74 27.20 12.80
C GLU A 90 -1.61 26.50 12.04
N ALA A 91 -0.50 27.19 11.79
CA ALA A 91 0.66 26.59 11.15
C ALA A 91 1.26 25.47 12.03
N HIS A 92 1.36 25.69 13.34
CA HIS A 92 1.80 24.67 14.30
C HIS A 92 0.87 23.46 14.33
N ALA A 93 -0.44 23.69 14.41
CA ALA A 93 -1.41 22.59 14.39
C ALA A 93 -1.38 21.83 13.07
N TRP A 94 -1.26 22.53 11.94
CA TRP A 94 -1.13 21.88 10.63
C TRP A 94 0.12 21.01 10.54
N GLU A 95 1.27 21.51 10.98
CA GLU A 95 2.53 20.77 10.99
C GLU A 95 2.44 19.54 11.90
N GLU A 96 1.92 19.70 13.12
CA GLU A 96 1.72 18.57 14.03
C GLU A 96 0.77 17.52 13.44
N LEU A 97 -0.31 17.93 12.76
CA LEU A 97 -1.22 17.00 12.09
C LEU A 97 -0.52 16.19 10.98
N GLN A 98 0.38 16.81 10.21
CA GLN A 98 1.19 16.08 9.23
C GLN A 98 2.16 15.11 9.91
N GLN A 99 2.78 15.52 11.02
CA GLN A 99 3.64 14.63 11.82
C GLN A 99 2.85 13.43 12.36
N LEU A 100 1.63 13.62 12.86
CA LEU A 100 0.76 12.53 13.33
C LEU A 100 0.31 11.60 12.19
N ALA A 101 -0.03 12.16 11.02
CA ALA A 101 -0.37 11.36 9.84
C ALA A 101 0.83 10.51 9.37
N TRP A 102 2.03 11.07 9.42
CA TRP A 102 3.27 10.34 9.17
C TRP A 102 3.53 9.27 10.23
N LEU A 103 3.39 9.57 11.54
CA LEU A 103 3.55 8.60 12.63
C LEU A 103 2.65 7.37 12.42
N ALA A 104 1.42 7.59 12.00
CA ALA A 104 0.51 6.50 11.73
C ALA A 104 0.97 5.61 10.55
N THR A 105 1.53 6.23 9.52
CA THR A 105 2.10 5.52 8.36
C THR A 105 3.36 4.73 8.79
N LEU A 106 4.23 5.36 9.59
CA LEU A 106 5.41 4.75 10.16
C LEU A 106 5.07 3.53 11.01
N ARG A 107 4.07 3.63 11.90
CA ARG A 107 3.60 2.50 12.72
C ARG A 107 3.13 1.33 11.87
N ALA A 108 2.34 1.58 10.83
CA ALA A 108 1.89 0.53 9.92
C ALA A 108 3.08 -0.16 9.21
N ASN A 109 4.04 0.62 8.70
CA ASN A 109 5.23 0.11 8.04
C ASN A 109 6.12 -0.70 8.99
N LEU A 110 6.32 -0.24 10.22
CA LEU A 110 7.13 -0.94 11.22
C LEU A 110 6.45 -2.22 11.71
N LEU A 111 5.14 -2.23 11.89
CA LEU A 111 4.39 -3.46 12.21
C LEU A 111 4.47 -4.49 11.07
N HIS A 112 4.46 -4.05 9.81
CA HIS A 112 4.72 -4.92 8.68
C HIS A 112 6.16 -5.46 8.68
N LEU A 113 7.15 -4.59 8.89
CA LEU A 113 8.55 -4.98 9.01
C LEU A 113 8.75 -6.01 10.14
N GLY A 114 8.15 -5.80 11.31
CA GLY A 114 8.23 -6.72 12.45
C GLY A 114 7.79 -8.13 12.09
N ARG A 115 6.68 -8.28 11.36
CA ARG A 115 6.21 -9.59 10.86
C ARG A 115 7.22 -10.24 9.92
N THR A 116 7.79 -9.47 9.00
CA THR A 116 8.82 -9.97 8.08
C THR A 116 10.08 -10.41 8.83
N LEU A 117 10.53 -9.66 9.84
CA LEU A 117 11.70 -10.00 10.65
C LEU A 117 11.46 -11.20 11.57
N GLN A 118 10.22 -11.42 12.00
CA GLN A 118 9.84 -12.58 12.81
C GLN A 118 9.92 -13.89 12.03
N ALA A 119 9.79 -13.83 10.70
CA ALA A 119 9.96 -14.98 9.81
C ALA A 119 11.44 -15.30 9.49
N GLU A 120 12.40 -14.44 9.87
CA GLU A 120 13.81 -14.69 9.60
C GLU A 120 14.38 -15.83 10.48
N PRO A 121 15.20 -16.73 9.90
CA PRO A 121 15.84 -17.79 10.68
C PRO A 121 16.81 -17.19 11.71
N GLY A 122 16.68 -17.62 12.96
CA GLY A 122 17.56 -17.17 14.06
C GLY A 122 17.32 -15.73 14.53
N LEU A 123 16.30 -15.04 13.98
CA LEU A 123 15.82 -13.72 14.40
C LEU A 123 16.94 -12.66 14.49
N LEU A 124 17.97 -12.76 13.66
CA LEU A 124 19.21 -11.99 13.81
C LEU A 124 18.94 -10.47 13.80
N THR A 125 18.14 -10.01 12.83
CA THR A 125 17.80 -8.60 12.68
C THR A 125 16.90 -8.12 13.80
N LEU A 126 15.93 -8.93 14.23
CA LEU A 126 15.03 -8.61 15.32
C LEU A 126 15.77 -8.51 16.68
N ARG A 127 16.74 -9.40 16.92
CA ARG A 127 17.61 -9.38 18.11
C ARG A 127 18.51 -8.14 18.13
N ALA A 128 19.09 -7.79 16.99
CA ALA A 128 19.88 -6.56 16.86
C ALA A 128 19.02 -5.31 17.11
N LEU A 129 17.79 -5.30 16.58
CA LEU A 129 16.83 -4.22 16.78
C LEU A 129 16.42 -4.08 18.25
N TYR A 130 16.06 -5.20 18.90
CA TYR A 130 15.72 -5.22 20.32
C TYR A 130 16.82 -4.58 21.17
N ALA A 131 18.06 -5.01 20.98
CA ALA A 131 19.20 -4.47 21.71
C ALA A 131 19.39 -2.96 21.44
N ALA A 132 19.18 -2.51 20.20
CA ALA A 132 19.31 -1.09 19.87
C ALA A 132 18.21 -0.23 20.50
N VAL A 133 16.95 -0.67 20.45
CA VAL A 133 15.82 0.05 21.07
C VAL A 133 16.00 0.15 22.58
N GLU A 134 16.36 -0.96 23.20
CA GLU A 134 16.56 -1.04 24.65
C GLU A 134 17.80 -0.24 25.10
N ASN A 135 18.87 -0.22 24.29
CA ASN A 135 20.05 0.62 24.56
C ASN A 135 19.76 2.11 24.38
N ALA A 136 18.93 2.48 23.41
CA ALA A 136 18.49 3.86 23.24
C ALA A 136 17.61 4.33 24.41
N ASP A 137 16.77 3.45 24.95
CA ASP A 137 15.97 3.74 26.14
C ASP A 137 16.82 3.85 27.41
N ARG A 138 17.80 2.94 27.59
CA ARG A 138 18.80 3.02 28.67
C ARG A 138 19.60 4.33 28.63
N ASP A 139 20.03 4.74 27.44
CA ASP A 139 20.74 6.01 27.22
C ASP A 139 19.85 7.21 27.59
N ALA A 140 18.56 7.18 27.23
CA ALA A 140 17.60 8.20 27.66
C ALA A 140 17.43 8.29 29.18
N ARG A 141 17.62 7.18 29.90
CA ARG A 141 17.61 7.09 31.38
C ARG A 141 18.98 7.35 32.02
N GLY A 142 20.03 7.64 31.23
CA GLY A 142 21.39 7.88 31.72
C GLY A 142 22.14 6.62 32.18
N VAL A 143 21.72 5.43 31.74
CA VAL A 143 22.38 4.17 32.07
C VAL A 143 23.57 3.95 31.13
N ALA A 144 24.79 4.02 31.68
CA ALA A 144 26.02 3.94 30.90
C ALA A 144 26.29 2.54 30.28
N GLN A 145 25.72 1.49 30.87
CA GLN A 145 25.98 0.12 30.46
C GLN A 145 25.04 -0.34 29.33
N GLY A 146 25.63 -0.68 28.19
CA GLY A 146 24.90 -1.25 27.06
C GLY A 146 24.53 -2.71 27.27
N LEU A 147 23.30 -3.07 26.91
CA LEU A 147 22.81 -4.42 26.80
C LEU A 147 23.42 -5.12 25.57
N ALA A 148 23.89 -6.34 25.77
CA ALA A 148 24.31 -7.22 24.69
C ALA A 148 23.10 -7.71 23.88
N VAL A 149 23.29 -7.98 22.60
CA VAL A 149 22.25 -8.62 21.78
C VAL A 149 21.81 -9.94 22.43
N PRO A 150 20.50 -10.21 22.66
CA PRO A 150 20.05 -11.41 23.37
C PRO A 150 20.33 -12.68 22.55
N ALA A 151 20.30 -13.86 23.17
CA ALA A 151 20.44 -15.14 22.46
C ALA A 151 19.19 -15.45 21.58
N ALA A 152 19.30 -16.36 20.62
CA ALA A 152 18.21 -16.67 19.68
C ALA A 152 16.93 -17.20 20.36
N GLN A 153 17.08 -17.95 21.45
CA GLN A 153 15.98 -18.52 22.24
C GLN A 153 16.01 -18.00 23.68
N ASP A 154 16.34 -16.73 23.87
CA ASP A 154 16.33 -16.12 25.20
C ASP A 154 14.88 -16.04 25.73
N PRO A 155 14.51 -16.81 26.77
CA PRO A 155 13.13 -16.86 27.26
C PRO A 155 12.73 -15.56 27.96
N LEU A 156 13.68 -14.73 28.41
CA LEU A 156 13.37 -13.46 29.06
C LEU A 156 12.96 -12.39 28.05
N VAL A 157 13.43 -12.52 26.80
CA VAL A 157 13.09 -11.57 25.73
C VAL A 157 11.94 -12.12 24.87
N SER A 158 11.91 -13.43 24.62
CA SER A 158 10.82 -14.11 23.91
C SER A 158 10.40 -13.47 22.57
N LEU A 159 11.38 -13.06 21.75
CA LEU A 159 11.15 -12.42 20.44
C LEU A 159 10.38 -13.27 19.41
N HIS A 160 10.18 -14.54 19.69
CA HIS A 160 9.34 -15.44 18.89
C HIS A 160 7.85 -15.18 19.10
N HIS A 161 7.43 -14.50 20.19
CA HIS A 161 6.05 -14.12 20.40
C HIS A 161 5.67 -12.86 19.57
N PRO A 162 4.54 -12.90 18.84
CA PRO A 162 4.13 -11.80 17.97
C PRO A 162 3.81 -10.52 18.74
N ASP A 163 3.26 -10.63 19.95
CA ASP A 163 2.92 -9.47 20.78
C ASP A 163 4.17 -8.71 21.24
N VAL A 164 5.24 -9.41 21.63
CA VAL A 164 6.52 -8.78 21.99
C VAL A 164 7.12 -8.05 20.79
N THR A 165 7.06 -8.67 19.61
CA THR A 165 7.54 -8.05 18.37
C THR A 165 6.72 -6.80 18.02
N ARG A 166 5.38 -6.88 18.16
CA ARG A 166 4.47 -5.76 17.95
C ARG A 166 4.81 -4.59 18.88
N ASP A 167 4.95 -4.85 20.17
CA ASP A 167 5.25 -3.82 21.17
C ASP A 167 6.63 -3.19 20.94
N LEU A 168 7.61 -3.99 20.52
CA LEU A 168 8.93 -3.50 20.11
C LEU A 168 8.83 -2.55 18.90
N MET A 169 8.04 -2.89 17.88
CA MET A 169 7.84 -2.03 16.70
C MET A 169 7.12 -0.72 17.05
N LEU A 170 6.13 -0.77 17.94
CA LEU A 170 5.41 0.42 18.40
C LEU A 170 6.31 1.33 19.24
N THR A 171 7.11 0.75 20.14
CA THR A 171 8.13 1.47 20.91
C THR A 171 9.15 2.14 20.00
N LEU A 172 9.64 1.43 18.98
CA LEU A 172 10.52 1.99 17.96
C LEU A 172 9.85 3.16 17.23
N ALA A 173 8.58 3.02 16.83
CA ALA A 173 7.85 4.10 16.15
C ALA A 173 7.79 5.36 17.01
N ASP A 174 7.53 5.21 18.31
CA ASP A 174 7.45 6.33 19.26
C ASP A 174 8.81 7.00 19.48
N GLN A 175 9.90 6.23 19.54
CA GLN A 175 11.25 6.79 19.59
C GLN A 175 11.62 7.50 18.27
N LEU A 176 11.29 6.90 17.13
CA LEU A 176 11.54 7.48 15.81
C LEU A 176 10.65 8.69 15.51
N PHE A 177 9.56 8.88 16.25
CA PHE A 177 8.71 10.06 16.08
C PHE A 177 9.51 11.35 16.35
N HIS A 178 10.32 11.35 17.41
CA HIS A 178 11.08 12.53 17.85
C HIS A 178 12.52 12.56 17.31
N PRO A 179 13.04 13.73 16.89
CA PRO A 179 14.42 13.85 16.39
C PRO A 179 15.49 13.33 17.36
N ALA A 180 15.33 13.58 18.65
CA ALA A 180 16.24 13.09 19.69
C ALA A 180 16.23 11.55 19.78
N GLY A 181 15.05 10.92 19.66
CA GLY A 181 14.94 9.47 19.65
C GLY A 181 15.54 8.84 18.39
N ARG A 182 15.34 9.46 17.21
CA ARG A 182 16.04 9.06 15.96
C ARG A 182 17.56 9.06 16.14
N ALA A 183 18.11 10.11 16.74
CA ALA A 183 19.54 10.21 17.01
C ALA A 183 20.03 9.11 17.97
N ARG A 184 19.29 8.86 19.06
CA ARG A 184 19.63 7.79 20.01
C ARG A 184 19.59 6.40 19.39
N ILE A 185 18.54 6.06 18.63
CA ILE A 185 18.45 4.80 17.89
C ILE A 185 19.61 4.63 16.93
N ARG A 186 19.97 5.70 16.19
CA ARG A 186 21.10 5.66 15.26
C ARG A 186 22.42 5.34 15.97
N VAL A 187 22.69 6.01 17.10
CA VAL A 187 23.88 5.76 17.92
C VAL A 187 23.87 4.34 18.50
N ALA A 188 22.72 3.89 19.03
CA ALA A 188 22.57 2.56 19.60
C ALA A 188 22.80 1.44 18.56
N LEU A 189 22.25 1.60 17.35
CA LEU A 189 22.50 0.68 16.23
C LEU A 189 23.97 0.67 15.81
N GLY A 190 24.63 1.83 15.77
CA GLY A 190 26.07 1.92 15.52
C GLY A 190 26.87 1.14 16.56
N ARG A 191 26.55 1.30 17.85
CA ARG A 191 27.18 0.53 18.94
C ARG A 191 26.94 -0.98 18.80
N VAL A 192 25.73 -1.41 18.44
CA VAL A 192 25.42 -2.83 18.18
C VAL A 192 26.23 -3.35 16.98
N GLN A 193 26.41 -2.55 15.93
CA GLN A 193 27.26 -2.92 14.79
C GLN A 193 28.74 -3.04 15.19
N ASP A 194 29.25 -2.16 16.05
CA ASP A 194 30.65 -2.17 16.43
C ASP A 194 30.95 -3.27 17.45
N ILE A 195 30.14 -3.36 18.51
CA ILE A 195 30.33 -4.27 19.65
C ILE A 195 28.98 -4.94 20.00
N PRO A 196 28.52 -5.95 19.23
CA PRO A 196 27.24 -6.63 19.49
C PRO A 196 27.14 -7.31 20.87
N PHE A 197 28.29 -7.74 21.38
CA PHE A 197 28.44 -8.45 22.65
C PHE A 197 29.50 -7.70 23.48
N PRO A 198 29.11 -6.61 24.17
CA PRO A 198 29.99 -5.91 25.11
C PRO A 198 30.46 -6.88 26.20
N ARG A 199 31.63 -6.61 26.76
CA ARG A 199 32.15 -7.42 27.87
C ARG A 199 31.19 -7.32 29.05
N HIS A 200 30.87 -8.47 29.64
CA HIS A 200 30.09 -8.54 30.87
C HIS A 200 30.85 -7.79 31.99
N PRO A 201 30.17 -7.04 32.89
CA PRO A 201 30.85 -6.31 33.96
C PRO A 201 31.68 -7.25 34.84
N ASP A 202 31.17 -8.45 35.09
CA ASP A 202 31.84 -9.47 35.89
C ASP A 202 32.87 -10.30 35.11
N ALA A 203 33.14 -10.01 33.83
CA ALA A 203 34.12 -10.75 33.04
C ALA A 203 35.54 -10.65 33.63
N ALA A 204 35.92 -9.46 34.13
CA ALA A 204 37.19 -9.26 34.81
C ALA A 204 37.25 -10.04 36.15
N VAL A 205 36.10 -10.19 36.83
CA VAL A 205 35.99 -10.97 38.07
C VAL A 205 36.12 -12.47 37.77
N LEU A 206 35.54 -12.95 36.66
CA LEU A 206 35.74 -14.33 36.21
C LEU A 206 37.20 -14.59 35.86
N GLU A 207 37.84 -13.72 35.08
CA GLU A 207 39.25 -13.86 34.71
C GLU A 207 40.12 -13.94 35.97
N ALA A 208 39.91 -13.05 36.94
CA ALA A 208 40.60 -13.09 38.23
C ALA A 208 40.33 -14.37 39.03
N ARG A 209 39.09 -14.90 39.02
CA ARG A 209 38.72 -16.16 39.70
C ARG A 209 39.33 -17.38 39.01
N VAL A 210 39.39 -17.40 37.69
CA VAL A 210 40.05 -18.47 36.92
C VAL A 210 41.56 -18.44 37.14
N GLU A 211 42.17 -17.25 37.19
CA GLU A 211 43.59 -17.09 37.50
C GLU A 211 43.91 -17.52 38.95
N ALA A 212 43.02 -17.20 39.90
CA ALA A 212 43.13 -17.65 41.29
C ALA A 212 42.99 -19.18 41.42
N ALA A 213 42.00 -19.79 40.77
CA ALA A 213 41.83 -21.24 40.69
C ALA A 213 43.05 -21.92 40.04
N GLY A 214 43.67 -21.25 39.06
CA GLY A 214 44.92 -21.65 38.43
C GLY A 214 46.14 -21.65 39.36
N ARG A 215 46.08 -20.96 40.51
CA ARG A 215 47.16 -20.89 41.51
C ARG A 215 46.93 -21.77 42.75
N GLU A 216 45.72 -22.30 42.94
CA GLU A 216 45.44 -23.17 44.09
C GLU A 216 46.28 -24.47 44.06
N PRO A 217 46.67 -25.05 45.21
CA PRO A 217 47.40 -26.31 45.26
C PRO A 217 46.47 -27.53 45.09
N LEU A 218 45.66 -27.55 44.03
CA LEU A 218 44.77 -28.66 43.68
C LEU A 218 45.44 -29.65 42.72
N ALA A 219 45.03 -30.92 42.80
CA ALA A 219 45.38 -31.93 41.80
C ALA A 219 44.87 -31.50 40.40
N PRO A 220 45.59 -31.82 39.30
CA PRO A 220 45.23 -31.39 37.95
C PRO A 220 43.75 -31.62 37.56
N PRO A 221 43.13 -32.79 37.79
CA PRO A 221 41.73 -33.00 37.43
C PRO A 221 40.75 -32.18 38.27
N ALA A 222 41.07 -31.90 39.54
CA ALA A 222 40.23 -31.09 40.42
C ALA A 222 40.29 -29.60 40.02
N ARG A 223 41.46 -29.12 39.59
CA ARG A 223 41.65 -27.77 39.06
C ARG A 223 40.88 -27.57 37.76
N GLU A 224 40.94 -28.53 36.84
CA GLU A 224 40.18 -28.50 35.60
C GLU A 224 38.67 -28.50 35.87
N ALA A 225 38.19 -29.34 36.80
CA ALA A 225 36.79 -29.35 37.21
C ALA A 225 36.34 -28.02 37.81
N LEU A 226 37.16 -27.37 38.64
CA LEU A 226 36.88 -26.05 39.21
C LEU A 226 36.80 -24.97 38.13
N ILE A 227 37.76 -24.94 37.21
CA ILE A 227 37.76 -23.97 36.08
C ILE A 227 36.55 -24.21 35.18
N GLN A 228 36.19 -25.46 34.90
CA GLN A 228 34.98 -25.80 34.14
C GLN A 228 33.70 -25.36 34.87
N ALA A 229 33.62 -25.55 36.19
CA ALA A 229 32.49 -25.09 36.99
C ALA A 229 32.37 -23.56 37.00
N LEU A 230 33.50 -22.83 37.09
CA LEU A 230 33.52 -21.36 37.00
C LEU A 230 33.02 -20.86 35.62
N HIS A 231 33.41 -21.52 34.53
CA HIS A 231 32.90 -21.19 33.20
C HIS A 231 31.42 -21.57 33.02
N ALA A 232 30.98 -22.70 33.58
CA ALA A 232 29.58 -23.13 33.52
C ALA A 232 28.64 -22.20 34.32
N ALA A 233 29.15 -21.54 35.36
CA ALA A 233 28.42 -20.54 36.13
C ALA A 233 28.31 -19.17 35.42
N PHE A 234 29.03 -18.96 34.31
CA PHE A 234 28.97 -17.75 33.48
C PHE A 234 28.21 -17.99 32.17
N PRO A 235 27.72 -16.94 31.49
CA PRO A 235 26.93 -17.08 30.27
C PRO A 235 27.71 -17.87 29.20
N LYS A 236 27.04 -18.82 28.54
CA LYS A 236 27.64 -19.69 27.52
C LYS A 236 28.42 -18.89 26.48
N THR A 237 29.58 -19.41 26.09
CA THR A 237 30.35 -18.94 24.92
C THR A 237 29.47 -18.97 23.68
N ARG A 238 29.32 -17.80 23.04
CA ARG A 238 28.51 -17.64 21.83
C ARG A 238 29.25 -18.15 20.60
N ASP A 239 28.49 -18.55 19.58
CA ASP A 239 29.05 -18.96 18.30
C ASP A 239 29.87 -17.80 17.68
N PRO A 240 31.16 -18.01 17.34
CA PRO A 240 31.98 -17.00 16.66
C PRO A 240 31.35 -16.44 15.37
N ARG A 241 30.54 -17.23 14.67
CA ARG A 241 29.84 -16.85 13.43
C ARG A 241 28.68 -15.87 13.67
N GLU A 242 28.18 -15.80 14.89
CA GLU A 242 27.05 -14.95 15.23
C GLU A 242 27.42 -13.47 15.19
N ARG A 243 28.64 -13.12 15.64
CA ARG A 243 29.12 -11.73 15.66
C ARG A 243 29.08 -11.09 14.27
N PRO A 244 29.71 -11.62 13.21
CA PRO A 244 29.64 -11.00 11.88
C PRO A 244 28.22 -10.97 11.31
N ALA A 245 27.37 -11.98 11.59
CA ALA A 245 25.99 -12.02 11.13
C ALA A 245 25.14 -10.90 11.76
N ILE A 246 25.25 -10.68 13.08
CA ILE A 246 24.56 -9.59 13.78
C ILE A 246 25.04 -8.22 13.30
N ARG A 247 26.34 -8.05 13.02
CA ARG A 247 26.85 -6.80 12.45
C ARG A 247 26.26 -6.50 11.07
N ALA A 248 26.13 -7.52 10.22
CA ALA A 248 25.50 -7.39 8.91
C ALA A 248 24.00 -7.06 9.05
N ALA A 249 23.31 -7.70 9.98
CA ALA A 249 21.90 -7.44 10.28
C ALA A 249 21.68 -6.00 10.78
N ALA A 250 22.52 -5.51 11.71
CA ALA A 250 22.46 -4.13 12.21
C ALA A 250 22.68 -3.10 11.08
N ARG A 251 23.61 -3.37 10.15
CA ARG A 251 23.85 -2.51 8.98
C ARG A 251 22.66 -2.50 8.02
N SER A 252 22.07 -3.66 7.75
CA SER A 252 20.86 -3.78 6.92
C SER A 252 19.71 -2.99 7.54
N LEU A 253 19.50 -3.17 8.84
CA LEU A 253 18.48 -2.46 9.61
C LEU A 253 18.68 -0.95 9.59
N HIS A 254 19.92 -0.47 9.73
CA HIS A 254 20.24 0.96 9.59
C HIS A 254 19.77 1.50 8.24
N LYS A 255 20.05 0.79 7.14
CA LYS A 255 19.61 1.19 5.80
C LYS A 255 18.08 1.21 5.68
N VAL A 256 17.40 0.16 6.15
CA VAL A 256 15.93 0.08 6.12
C VAL A 256 15.29 1.22 6.91
N LEU A 257 15.81 1.54 8.09
CA LEU A 257 15.30 2.64 8.90
C LEU A 257 15.55 4.00 8.26
N GLU A 258 16.74 4.25 7.72
CA GLU A 258 17.01 5.49 6.99
C GLU A 258 16.09 5.63 5.76
N ASP A 259 15.84 4.55 5.02
CA ASP A 259 14.88 4.54 3.90
C ASP A 259 13.46 4.88 4.35
N LEU A 260 12.99 4.32 5.48
CA LEU A 260 11.67 4.63 6.07
C LEU A 260 11.55 6.08 6.56
N LEU A 261 12.66 6.71 6.92
CA LEU A 261 12.71 8.08 7.46
C LEU A 261 12.93 9.15 6.39
N LYS A 262 13.18 8.80 5.12
CA LYS A 262 13.41 9.77 4.03
C LYS A 262 12.28 10.77 3.87
N ASP A 263 11.04 10.29 3.99
CA ASP A 263 9.83 11.10 3.85
C ASP A 263 9.31 11.63 5.20
N ALA A 264 10.14 11.57 6.26
CA ALA A 264 9.75 12.12 7.55
C ALA A 264 9.55 13.64 7.42
N PRO A 265 8.41 14.18 7.85
CA PRO A 265 8.20 15.62 7.86
C PRO A 265 9.29 16.26 8.72
N GLY A 266 10.10 17.10 8.09
CA GLY A 266 11.06 17.95 8.79
C GLY A 266 10.33 19.09 9.50
N PRO A 267 10.99 19.80 10.44
CA PRO A 267 10.50 21.08 10.91
C PRO A 267 10.48 22.03 9.71
N THR A 268 9.32 22.15 9.08
CA THR A 268 9.11 23.16 8.04
C THR A 268 8.95 24.49 8.76
N LEU A 269 9.52 25.57 8.22
CA LEU A 269 9.40 26.93 8.77
C LEU A 269 7.95 27.46 8.65
N GLY A 270 6.99 26.81 9.30
CA GLY A 270 5.58 27.21 9.38
C GLY A 270 4.88 27.37 8.03
N VAL A 271 5.33 26.70 6.97
CA VAL A 271 4.78 26.89 5.61
C VAL A 271 3.50 26.08 5.46
N MET A 272 2.39 26.67 5.88
CA MET A 272 1.05 26.12 5.66
C MET A 272 0.56 26.49 4.23
N PRO A 273 0.13 25.50 3.41
CA PRO A 273 -0.43 25.79 2.10
C PRO A 273 -1.69 26.66 2.21
N PRO A 274 -1.90 27.63 1.30
CA PRO A 274 -3.12 28.43 1.29
C PRO A 274 -4.34 27.53 1.05
N ARG A 275 -5.51 27.93 1.58
CA ARG A 275 -6.79 27.21 1.43
C ARG A 275 -6.72 25.73 1.81
N SER A 276 -6.03 25.39 2.90
CA SER A 276 -5.79 24.00 3.32
C SER A 276 -6.67 23.54 4.49
N ILE A 277 -7.30 24.46 5.23
CA ILE A 277 -8.07 24.15 6.44
C ILE A 277 -9.52 24.60 6.30
N LEU A 278 -10.46 23.66 6.43
CA LEU A 278 -11.88 23.96 6.51
C LEU A 278 -12.18 24.68 7.83
N TYR A 279 -12.94 25.78 7.75
CA TYR A 279 -13.26 26.66 8.89
C TYR A 279 -12.04 27.31 9.57
N ALA A 280 -10.95 27.54 8.84
CA ALA A 280 -9.76 28.20 9.36
C ALA A 280 -10.07 29.56 10.02
N ALA A 281 -9.29 29.91 11.04
CA ALA A 281 -9.21 31.21 11.66
C ALA A 281 -8.68 32.28 10.69
N HIS A 282 -7.62 31.96 9.93
CA HIS A 282 -7.04 32.90 8.97
C HIS A 282 -7.65 32.73 7.57
N ALA A 283 -8.07 33.85 6.98
CA ALA A 283 -8.73 33.87 5.67
C ALA A 283 -7.87 33.28 4.53
N SER A 284 -6.55 33.41 4.61
CA SER A 284 -5.60 32.83 3.65
C SER A 284 -5.49 31.31 3.74
N ALA A 285 -5.76 30.72 4.91
CA ALA A 285 -5.75 29.28 5.15
C ALA A 285 -7.11 28.62 4.90
N ALA A 286 -8.18 29.43 4.86
CA ALA A 286 -9.56 28.97 4.75
C ALA A 286 -9.81 28.21 3.45
N LEU A 287 -10.09 26.92 3.56
CA LEU A 287 -10.63 26.08 2.51
C LEU A 287 -12.13 26.40 2.35
N PRO A 288 -12.59 26.88 1.17
CA PRO A 288 -13.97 27.33 1.00
C PRO A 288 -15.00 26.19 1.03
N ALA A 289 -14.64 25.01 0.52
CA ALA A 289 -15.46 23.80 0.55
C ALA A 289 -14.55 22.56 0.55
N PRO A 290 -14.98 21.44 1.16
CA PRO A 290 -14.27 20.17 1.06
C PRO A 290 -14.13 19.72 -0.40
N ASP A 291 -12.95 19.21 -0.76
CA ASP A 291 -12.69 18.58 -2.06
C ASP A 291 -12.81 17.06 -1.93
N ASP A 292 -13.83 16.48 -2.57
CA ASP A 292 -14.09 15.04 -2.56
C ASP A 292 -13.01 14.24 -3.33
N GLY A 293 -12.23 14.88 -4.21
CA GLY A 293 -11.09 14.26 -4.88
C GLY A 293 -9.85 14.15 -3.99
N ALA A 294 -9.73 15.00 -2.97
CA ALA A 294 -8.59 15.03 -2.08
C ALA A 294 -8.53 13.77 -1.19
N LYS A 295 -7.32 13.31 -0.88
CA LYS A 295 -7.08 12.20 0.06
C LYS A 295 -7.12 12.65 1.52
N GLN A 296 -7.07 13.95 1.78
CA GLN A 296 -7.00 14.51 3.12
C GLN A 296 -7.92 15.73 3.25
N LEU A 297 -8.50 15.90 4.43
CA LEU A 297 -9.28 17.06 4.83
C LEU A 297 -8.83 17.51 6.23
N VAL A 298 -8.41 18.77 6.36
CA VAL A 298 -8.10 19.38 7.66
C VAL A 298 -9.25 20.29 8.07
N ILE A 299 -9.71 20.20 9.31
CA ILE A 299 -10.87 20.91 9.85
C ILE A 299 -10.48 21.59 11.14
N ARG A 300 -10.78 22.89 11.27
CA ARG A 300 -10.81 23.57 12.56
C ARG A 300 -12.17 23.32 13.23
N LEU A 301 -12.19 22.55 14.31
CA LEU A 301 -13.40 22.07 14.95
C LEU A 301 -14.22 23.20 15.59
N GLU A 302 -13.57 24.26 16.09
CA GLU A 302 -14.26 25.42 16.66
C GLU A 302 -15.00 26.28 15.64
N GLY A 303 -14.55 26.27 14.38
CA GLY A 303 -15.08 27.16 13.33
C GLY A 303 -16.35 26.62 12.65
N GLY A 304 -16.76 25.38 12.96
CA GLY A 304 -17.93 24.74 12.35
C GLY A 304 -18.51 23.64 13.25
N ARG A 305 -19.54 22.94 12.77
CA ARG A 305 -20.16 21.80 13.49
C ARG A 305 -20.46 20.59 12.61
N ALA A 306 -20.41 20.75 11.29
CA ALA A 306 -20.66 19.68 10.34
C ALA A 306 -19.98 19.98 9.01
N ALA A 307 -19.68 18.94 8.24
CA ALA A 307 -19.20 19.01 6.86
C ALA A 307 -19.64 17.76 6.10
N ARG A 308 -19.64 17.84 4.76
CA ARG A 308 -19.81 16.69 3.89
C ARG A 308 -18.54 16.51 3.07
N TRP A 309 -17.97 15.31 3.08
CA TRP A 309 -16.73 15.01 2.36
C TRP A 309 -16.71 13.56 1.90
N ARG A 310 -16.39 13.32 0.63
CA ARG A 310 -16.41 12.01 -0.05
C ARG A 310 -17.72 11.26 0.14
N GLY A 311 -18.82 12.00 0.15
CA GLY A 311 -20.16 11.46 0.39
C GLY A 311 -20.45 11.02 1.83
N LEU A 312 -19.54 11.25 2.79
CA LEU A 312 -19.75 11.03 4.23
C LEU A 312 -20.33 12.27 4.90
N GLU A 313 -21.19 12.07 5.90
CA GLU A 313 -21.63 13.14 6.80
C GLU A 313 -20.76 13.19 8.07
N LEU A 314 -20.06 14.31 8.24
CA LEU A 314 -19.22 14.59 9.40
C LEU A 314 -19.96 15.57 10.32
N ARG A 315 -20.08 15.26 11.60
CA ARG A 315 -20.63 16.17 12.63
C ARG A 315 -19.75 16.14 13.86
N TRP A 316 -19.57 17.28 14.51
CA TRP A 316 -18.77 17.33 15.74
C TRP A 316 -19.28 18.35 16.73
N GLN A 317 -19.01 18.08 18.01
CA GLN A 317 -19.37 18.96 19.12
C GLN A 317 -18.35 18.90 20.26
N PRO A 318 -18.10 20.01 20.97
CA PRO A 318 -17.24 20.00 22.14
C PRO A 318 -17.93 19.29 23.31
N VAL A 319 -17.16 18.51 24.07
CA VAL A 319 -17.59 17.74 25.23
C VAL A 319 -16.59 17.96 26.37
N GLY A 320 -17.10 18.37 27.54
CA GLY A 320 -16.29 18.59 28.73
C GLY A 320 -16.70 19.84 29.53
N PRO A 321 -16.15 20.02 30.74
CA PRO A 321 -16.44 21.16 31.60
C PRO A 321 -15.90 22.47 30.98
N ARG A 322 -16.65 23.56 31.14
CA ARG A 322 -16.24 24.90 30.70
C ARG A 322 -14.96 25.32 31.45
N GLY A 323 -13.95 25.80 30.71
CA GLY A 323 -12.68 26.27 31.28
C GLY A 323 -11.50 25.30 31.14
N GLN A 324 -11.69 24.11 30.57
CA GLN A 324 -10.62 23.18 30.17
C GLN A 324 -10.58 23.01 28.65
N THR A 325 -9.48 22.48 28.11
CA THR A 325 -9.40 22.10 26.69
C THR A 325 -10.51 21.09 26.38
N PRO A 326 -11.47 21.43 25.51
CA PRO A 326 -12.61 20.55 25.25
C PRO A 326 -12.13 19.28 24.55
N SER A 327 -12.66 18.13 24.98
CA SER A 327 -12.65 16.95 24.12
C SER A 327 -13.70 17.13 23.03
N TRP A 328 -13.59 16.43 21.92
CA TRP A 328 -14.53 16.55 20.81
C TRP A 328 -15.22 15.23 20.55
N GLN A 329 -16.54 15.25 20.46
CA GLN A 329 -17.29 14.11 19.94
C GLN A 329 -17.41 14.29 18.43
N LEU A 330 -16.85 13.35 17.68
CA LEU A 330 -16.95 13.27 16.22
C LEU A 330 -17.92 12.16 15.85
N GLN A 331 -18.85 12.47 14.95
CA GLN A 331 -19.76 11.52 14.34
C GLN A 331 -19.47 11.44 12.83
N VAL A 332 -19.28 10.23 12.32
CA VAL A 332 -19.07 9.93 10.90
C VAL A 332 -20.03 8.83 10.49
N ASP A 333 -21.00 9.13 9.62
CA ASP A 333 -22.00 8.17 9.11
C ASP A 333 -22.66 7.30 10.20
N GLY A 334 -22.93 7.89 11.37
CA GLY A 334 -23.56 7.22 12.52
C GLY A 334 -22.58 6.65 13.55
N GLN A 335 -21.30 6.45 13.22
CA GLN A 335 -20.27 6.06 14.19
C GLN A 335 -19.86 7.28 15.02
N VAL A 336 -19.86 7.14 16.36
CA VAL A 336 -19.47 8.20 17.30
C VAL A 336 -18.14 7.84 17.96
N VAL A 337 -17.20 8.79 17.95
CA VAL A 337 -15.88 8.66 18.57
C VAL A 337 -15.53 9.91 19.37
N LEU A 338 -14.83 9.71 20.49
CA LEU A 338 -14.36 10.80 21.35
C LEU A 338 -12.89 11.10 21.06
N LEU A 339 -12.60 12.37 20.81
CA LEU A 339 -11.29 12.91 20.45
C LEU A 339 -10.73 13.68 21.64
N HIS A 340 -9.54 13.31 22.10
CA HIS A 340 -8.91 13.88 23.29
C HIS A 340 -7.60 14.60 22.94
N PRO A 341 -7.58 15.94 22.87
CA PRO A 341 -6.40 16.69 22.43
C PRO A 341 -5.22 16.65 23.40
N ASN A 342 -5.46 16.32 24.67
CA ASN A 342 -4.42 16.29 25.70
C ASN A 342 -3.75 14.91 25.86
N ARG A 343 -4.05 13.94 24.99
CA ARG A 343 -3.46 12.60 25.02
C ARG A 343 -2.10 12.55 24.30
N PRO A 344 -1.25 11.55 24.58
CA PRO A 344 -0.02 11.33 23.82
C PRO A 344 -0.27 11.23 22.30
N PRO A 345 0.70 11.59 21.44
CA PRO A 345 0.57 11.55 19.97
C PRO A 345 -0.06 10.25 19.43
N ALA A 346 0.38 9.13 19.99
CA ALA A 346 -0.11 7.78 19.72
C ALA A 346 -1.63 7.61 19.83
N GLU A 347 -2.21 8.19 20.89
CA GLU A 347 -3.63 8.08 21.25
C GLU A 347 -4.49 9.14 20.55
N ARG A 348 -3.85 10.15 19.93
CA ARG A 348 -4.51 11.18 19.12
C ARG A 348 -4.72 10.77 17.66
N ILE A 349 -4.34 9.54 17.32
CA ILE A 349 -4.56 8.92 16.02
C ILE A 349 -5.62 7.84 16.17
N LEU A 350 -6.70 7.93 15.40
CA LEU A 350 -7.83 7.00 15.47
C LEU A 350 -8.16 6.48 14.08
N SER A 351 -8.58 5.23 14.00
CA SER A 351 -9.08 4.63 12.76
C SER A 351 -10.60 4.52 12.85
N LEU A 352 -11.29 5.02 11.84
CA LEU A 352 -12.74 4.99 11.70
C LEU A 352 -13.08 4.17 10.46
N SER A 353 -13.89 3.13 10.60
CA SER A 353 -14.28 2.28 9.48
C SER A 353 -15.72 2.60 9.12
N THR A 354 -15.93 3.25 7.97
CA THR A 354 -17.28 3.48 7.43
C THR A 354 -17.62 2.41 6.40
N PRO A 355 -18.90 2.23 6.03
CA PRO A 355 -19.29 1.27 4.98
C PRO A 355 -18.66 1.56 3.61
N ARG A 356 -18.19 2.79 3.38
CA ARG A 356 -17.69 3.25 2.07
C ARG A 356 -16.18 3.42 2.03
N LEU A 357 -15.56 3.81 3.15
CA LEU A 357 -14.12 4.08 3.19
C LEU A 357 -13.54 3.97 4.61
N SER A 358 -12.24 3.72 4.69
CA SER A 358 -11.51 3.78 5.97
C SER A 358 -10.96 5.19 6.15
N LEU A 359 -11.20 5.79 7.31
CA LEU A 359 -10.65 7.09 7.67
C LEU A 359 -9.62 6.93 8.78
N ARG A 360 -8.50 7.63 8.62
CA ARG A 360 -7.57 7.88 9.70
C ARG A 360 -7.72 9.32 10.18
N ALA A 361 -8.07 9.47 11.44
CA ALA A 361 -8.23 10.74 12.12
C ALA A 361 -6.98 11.05 12.95
N ALA A 362 -6.44 12.27 12.85
CA ALA A 362 -5.39 12.78 13.70
C ALA A 362 -5.81 14.13 14.32
N LEU A 363 -5.48 14.36 15.58
CA LEU A 363 -5.93 15.52 16.33
C LEU A 363 -4.77 16.34 16.90
N SER A 364 -4.80 17.65 16.66
CA SER A 364 -3.90 18.64 17.28
C SER A 364 -4.74 19.80 17.82
N GLY A 365 -4.83 19.93 19.15
CA GLY A 365 -5.66 20.96 19.79
C GLY A 365 -7.11 20.96 19.28
N GLY A 366 -7.52 22.07 18.64
CA GLY A 366 -8.84 22.24 18.02
C GLY A 366 -8.91 21.86 16.54
N TYR A 367 -7.89 21.17 15.99
CA TYR A 367 -7.78 20.83 14.58
C TYR A 367 -7.76 19.32 14.36
N LEU A 368 -8.53 18.87 13.37
CA LEU A 368 -8.69 17.48 12.98
C LEU A 368 -8.22 17.29 11.55
N LEU A 369 -7.31 16.34 11.33
CA LEU A 369 -6.99 15.81 10.00
C LEU A 369 -7.72 14.50 9.79
N LEU A 370 -8.46 14.39 8.70
CA LEU A 370 -9.03 13.16 8.19
C LEU A 370 -8.27 12.76 6.93
N ARG A 371 -7.70 11.57 6.92
CA ARG A 371 -7.09 10.96 5.73
C ARG A 371 -7.97 9.80 5.29
N ALA A 372 -8.43 9.86 4.05
CA ALA A 372 -9.06 8.72 3.41
C ALA A 372 -7.97 7.71 3.07
N GLU A 373 -8.09 6.53 3.66
CA GLU A 373 -7.35 5.36 3.26
C GLU A 373 -8.26 4.57 2.32
N GLU A 374 -7.69 4.04 1.24
CA GLU A 374 -8.40 3.06 0.42
C GLU A 374 -8.83 1.96 1.38
N SER A 375 -10.15 1.77 1.49
CA SER A 375 -10.66 0.71 2.34
C SER A 375 -10.06 -0.59 1.84
N SER A 376 -9.65 -1.49 2.74
CA SER A 376 -9.36 -2.88 2.37
C SER A 376 -10.51 -3.48 1.56
N GLY A 377 -11.75 -2.97 1.66
CA GLY A 377 -12.85 -3.34 0.79
C GLY A 377 -12.70 -3.01 -0.70
N GLU A 378 -11.97 -1.96 -1.08
CA GLU A 378 -11.77 -1.58 -2.50
C GLU A 378 -10.68 -2.43 -3.14
N ALA A 379 -9.54 -2.62 -2.46
CA ALA A 379 -8.49 -3.52 -2.91
C ALA A 379 -8.96 -4.99 -2.89
N LEU A 380 -9.65 -5.43 -1.83
CA LEU A 380 -10.32 -6.73 -1.80
C LEU A 380 -11.42 -6.84 -2.87
N GLY A 381 -12.13 -5.76 -3.18
CA GLY A 381 -13.13 -5.70 -4.25
C GLY A 381 -12.52 -5.83 -5.66
N LEU A 382 -11.34 -5.25 -5.90
CA LEU A 382 -10.56 -5.46 -7.12
C LEU A 382 -10.03 -6.90 -7.19
N LEU A 383 -9.53 -7.46 -6.07
CA LEU A 383 -9.14 -8.86 -6.00
C LEU A 383 -10.33 -9.80 -6.28
N ALA A 384 -11.53 -9.48 -5.78
CA ALA A 384 -12.75 -10.22 -6.07
C ALA A 384 -13.10 -10.20 -7.56
N ALA A 385 -13.02 -9.02 -8.21
CA ALA A 385 -13.22 -8.89 -9.65
C ALA A 385 -12.16 -9.67 -10.45
N GLN A 386 -10.90 -9.66 -10.02
CA GLN A 386 -9.83 -10.48 -10.60
C GLN A 386 -10.13 -11.97 -10.41
N ALA A 387 -10.62 -12.41 -9.25
CA ALA A 387 -10.97 -13.79 -9.00
C ALA A 387 -12.09 -14.26 -9.95
N ARG A 388 -13.06 -13.40 -10.28
CA ARG A 388 -14.08 -13.69 -11.29
C ARG A 388 -13.50 -13.83 -12.69
N ALA A 389 -12.54 -12.99 -13.07
CA ALA A 389 -11.86 -13.11 -14.35
C ALA A 389 -11.05 -14.43 -14.43
N VAL A 390 -10.30 -14.77 -13.38
CA VAL A 390 -9.56 -16.03 -13.28
C VAL A 390 -10.52 -17.24 -13.33
N ALA A 391 -11.63 -17.19 -12.60
CA ALA A 391 -12.67 -18.20 -12.60
C ALA A 391 -13.27 -18.42 -14.02
N LEU A 392 -13.48 -17.34 -14.77
CA LEU A 392 -13.93 -17.39 -16.17
C LEU A 392 -12.90 -18.06 -17.09
N LEU A 393 -11.60 -17.80 -16.90
CA LEU A 393 -10.54 -18.47 -17.67
C LEU A 393 -10.42 -19.96 -17.32
N LEU A 394 -10.72 -20.33 -16.08
CA LEU A 394 -10.66 -21.71 -15.59
C LEU A 394 -11.89 -22.57 -15.95
N ASP A 395 -12.87 -22.00 -16.66
CA ASP A 395 -14.03 -22.73 -17.19
C ASP A 395 -13.56 -23.83 -18.18
N PRO A 396 -13.90 -25.11 -17.95
CA PRO A 396 -13.54 -26.20 -18.86
C PRO A 396 -14.31 -26.20 -20.19
N ALA A 397 -15.36 -25.39 -20.35
CA ALA A 397 -16.17 -25.37 -21.56
C ALA A 397 -15.33 -25.19 -22.84
N GLU A 398 -15.66 -25.97 -23.87
CA GLU A 398 -15.02 -25.95 -25.19
C GLU A 398 -13.48 -25.98 -25.14
N HIS A 399 -12.93 -26.88 -24.32
CA HIS A 399 -11.49 -27.07 -24.15
C HIS A 399 -10.78 -25.79 -23.67
N SER A 400 -11.31 -25.21 -22.57
CA SER A 400 -10.79 -23.98 -21.96
C SER A 400 -10.66 -22.82 -22.96
N ALA A 401 -11.70 -22.62 -23.78
CA ALA A 401 -11.72 -21.61 -24.83
C ALA A 401 -11.39 -20.20 -24.31
N ASN A 402 -11.84 -19.85 -23.10
CA ASN A 402 -11.56 -18.54 -22.49
C ASN A 402 -10.07 -18.35 -22.19
N LEU A 403 -9.39 -19.38 -21.69
CA LEU A 403 -7.94 -19.34 -21.43
C LEU A 403 -7.15 -19.20 -22.73
N ARG A 404 -7.49 -20.00 -23.75
CA ARG A 404 -6.87 -19.91 -25.09
C ARG A 404 -7.05 -18.52 -25.69
N LEU A 405 -8.25 -17.96 -25.57
CA LEU A 405 -8.56 -16.59 -26.02
C LEU A 405 -7.72 -15.54 -25.28
N ALA A 406 -7.62 -15.62 -23.95
CA ALA A 406 -6.83 -14.68 -23.15
C ALA A 406 -5.33 -14.74 -23.49
N GLN A 407 -4.80 -15.94 -23.73
CA GLN A 407 -3.40 -16.13 -24.14
C GLN A 407 -3.13 -15.58 -25.55
N ALA A 408 -4.03 -15.82 -26.50
CA ALA A 408 -3.94 -15.24 -27.85
C ALA A 408 -4.01 -13.71 -27.82
N ALA A 409 -4.94 -13.15 -27.05
CA ALA A 409 -5.08 -11.70 -26.88
C ALA A 409 -3.84 -11.07 -26.22
N THR A 410 -3.23 -11.76 -25.25
CA THR A 410 -1.99 -11.34 -24.62
C THR A 410 -0.84 -11.23 -25.64
N ARG A 411 -0.63 -12.27 -26.46
CA ARG A 411 0.40 -12.25 -27.52
C ARG A 411 0.15 -11.17 -28.56
N HIS A 412 -1.11 -11.00 -28.96
CA HIS A 412 -1.51 -9.96 -29.89
C HIS A 412 -1.20 -8.55 -29.38
N LEU A 413 -1.50 -8.26 -28.10
CA LEU A 413 -1.17 -6.97 -27.47
C LEU A 413 0.33 -6.74 -27.28
N GLN A 414 1.13 -7.82 -27.20
CA GLN A 414 2.59 -7.76 -27.18
C GLN A 414 3.21 -7.54 -28.57
N GLY A 415 2.39 -7.52 -29.64
CA GLY A 415 2.85 -7.37 -31.02
C GLY A 415 3.40 -8.66 -31.64
N GLU A 416 3.15 -9.82 -31.02
CA GLU A 416 3.56 -11.12 -31.54
C GLU A 416 2.55 -11.66 -32.57
N GLN A 417 3.02 -12.42 -33.57
CA GLN A 417 2.12 -13.11 -34.49
C GLN A 417 1.40 -14.26 -33.78
N VAL A 418 0.07 -14.21 -33.76
CA VAL A 418 -0.76 -15.26 -33.19
C VAL A 418 -0.81 -16.45 -34.15
N ASN A 419 -0.02 -17.49 -33.88
CA ASN A 419 -0.14 -18.76 -34.60
C ASN A 419 -1.43 -19.49 -34.16
N VAL A 420 -2.47 -19.42 -34.99
CA VAL A 420 -3.79 -20.03 -34.73
C VAL A 420 -3.69 -21.53 -34.43
N SER A 421 -2.80 -22.25 -35.11
CA SER A 421 -2.58 -23.69 -34.90
C SER A 421 -1.99 -24.05 -33.54
N ALA A 422 -1.35 -23.12 -32.84
CA ALA A 422 -0.86 -23.33 -31.47
C ALA A 422 -1.97 -23.18 -30.41
N PHE A 423 -3.15 -22.72 -30.82
CA PHE A 423 -4.32 -22.48 -29.96
C PHE A 423 -5.52 -23.33 -30.36
N ASP A 424 -5.35 -24.31 -31.26
CA ASP A 424 -6.41 -25.24 -31.66
C ASP A 424 -6.79 -26.16 -30.48
N PRO A 425 -8.04 -26.64 -30.37
CA PRO A 425 -8.46 -27.53 -29.28
C PRO A 425 -7.62 -28.81 -29.19
N ASP A 426 -7.08 -29.28 -30.31
CA ASP A 426 -6.34 -30.56 -30.42
C ASP A 426 -4.81 -30.43 -30.22
N THR A 427 -4.24 -29.24 -30.46
CA THR A 427 -2.78 -28.97 -30.42
C THR A 427 -2.35 -28.04 -29.28
N ALA A 428 -3.25 -27.20 -28.75
CA ALA A 428 -2.97 -26.40 -27.57
C ALA A 428 -2.86 -27.33 -26.37
N ASP A 429 -1.63 -27.56 -25.88
CA ASP A 429 -1.27 -28.38 -24.71
C ASP A 429 -2.44 -28.60 -23.76
N LYS A 430 -3.11 -29.76 -23.88
CA LYS A 430 -4.40 -30.11 -23.25
C LYS A 430 -4.55 -29.42 -21.89
N PRO A 431 -5.19 -28.24 -21.79
CA PRO A 431 -5.29 -27.54 -20.53
C PRO A 431 -6.05 -28.40 -19.52
N ALA A 432 -7.01 -29.20 -20.00
CA ALA A 432 -7.75 -30.17 -19.21
C ALA A 432 -6.88 -31.27 -18.56
N ALA A 433 -5.66 -31.54 -19.04
CA ALA A 433 -4.76 -32.57 -18.51
C ALA A 433 -3.72 -32.02 -17.52
N LEU A 434 -3.59 -30.69 -17.39
CA LEU A 434 -2.65 -30.06 -16.45
C LEU A 434 -3.16 -30.15 -15.00
N PRO A 435 -2.26 -30.26 -14.00
CA PRO A 435 -2.65 -30.17 -12.60
C PRO A 435 -3.40 -28.86 -12.32
N ALA A 436 -4.41 -28.91 -11.45
CA ALA A 436 -5.27 -27.75 -11.15
C ALA A 436 -4.49 -26.52 -10.69
N ALA A 437 -3.41 -26.71 -9.93
CA ALA A 437 -2.51 -25.64 -9.49
C ALA A 437 -1.83 -24.94 -10.67
N THR A 438 -1.32 -25.69 -11.65
CA THR A 438 -0.66 -25.14 -12.84
C THR A 438 -1.64 -24.35 -13.70
N LEU A 439 -2.86 -24.85 -13.87
CA LEU A 439 -3.92 -24.12 -14.57
C LEU A 439 -4.27 -22.81 -13.90
N PHE A 440 -4.41 -22.82 -12.57
CA PHE A 440 -4.66 -21.61 -11.80
C PHE A 440 -3.54 -20.58 -12.00
N THR A 441 -2.26 -20.99 -11.89
CA THR A 441 -1.12 -20.09 -12.11
C THR A 441 -1.11 -19.50 -13.52
N CYS A 442 -1.40 -20.31 -14.54
CA CYS A 442 -1.50 -19.84 -15.93
C CYS A 442 -2.64 -18.83 -16.11
N ALA A 443 -3.84 -19.14 -15.62
CA ALA A 443 -5.00 -18.26 -15.71
C ALA A 443 -4.75 -16.92 -14.99
N ARG A 444 -4.24 -16.98 -13.76
CA ARG A 444 -3.89 -15.78 -12.97
C ARG A 444 -2.85 -14.94 -13.69
N ARG A 445 -1.78 -15.55 -14.20
CA ARG A 445 -0.74 -14.84 -14.97
C ARG A 445 -1.32 -14.17 -16.22
N SER A 446 -2.24 -14.81 -16.94
CA SER A 446 -2.89 -14.21 -18.11
C SER A 446 -3.74 -13.00 -17.73
N VAL A 447 -4.50 -13.06 -16.63
CA VAL A 447 -5.25 -11.89 -16.12
C VAL A 447 -4.28 -10.78 -15.71
N ASP A 448 -3.26 -11.07 -14.91
CA ASP A 448 -2.29 -10.07 -14.44
C ASP A 448 -1.59 -9.36 -15.60
N LEU A 449 -1.25 -10.10 -16.65
CA LEU A 449 -0.56 -9.56 -17.82
C LEU A 449 -1.51 -8.68 -18.66
N LEU A 450 -2.76 -9.10 -18.87
CA LEU A 450 -3.78 -8.29 -19.54
C LEU A 450 -4.10 -7.01 -18.74
N ILE A 451 -4.14 -7.08 -17.41
CA ILE A 451 -4.29 -5.91 -16.52
C ILE A 451 -3.10 -4.96 -16.70
N ARG A 452 -1.85 -5.46 -16.69
CA ARG A 452 -0.66 -4.62 -16.92
C ARG A 452 -0.66 -3.95 -18.29
N LEU A 453 -1.13 -4.65 -19.32
CA LEU A 453 -1.25 -4.10 -20.67
C LEU A 453 -2.43 -3.13 -20.83
N ALA A 454 -3.36 -3.08 -19.87
CA ALA A 454 -4.50 -2.16 -19.88
C ALA A 454 -4.09 -0.68 -19.72
N HIS A 455 -2.84 -0.37 -19.37
CA HIS A 455 -2.29 0.99 -19.48
C HIS A 455 -2.34 1.55 -20.92
N LEU A 456 -2.50 0.70 -21.93
CA LEU A 456 -2.64 1.07 -23.35
C LEU A 456 -4.07 1.52 -23.75
N SER A 457 -5.01 1.50 -22.80
CA SER A 457 -6.45 1.85 -22.87
C SER A 457 -7.41 0.65 -22.96
N PRO A 458 -8.58 0.71 -22.29
CA PRO A 458 -9.54 -0.41 -22.24
C PRO A 458 -10.08 -0.84 -23.61
N THR A 459 -10.22 0.10 -24.54
CA THR A 459 -10.73 -0.16 -25.90
C THR A 459 -9.76 -1.00 -26.72
N GLN A 460 -8.46 -0.88 -26.47
CA GLN A 460 -7.45 -1.70 -27.15
C GLN A 460 -7.45 -3.15 -26.64
N VAL A 461 -7.65 -3.36 -25.34
CA VAL A 461 -7.80 -4.71 -24.78
C VAL A 461 -9.04 -5.38 -25.33
N GLU A 462 -10.17 -4.67 -25.39
CA GLU A 462 -11.40 -5.19 -25.99
C GLU A 462 -11.20 -5.53 -27.47
N ALA A 463 -10.60 -4.64 -28.26
CA ALA A 463 -10.31 -4.89 -29.66
C ALA A 463 -9.39 -6.11 -29.85
N ALA A 464 -8.34 -6.26 -29.03
CA ALA A 464 -7.44 -7.40 -29.11
C ALA A 464 -8.13 -8.73 -28.76
N VAL A 465 -9.02 -8.73 -27.76
CA VAL A 465 -9.83 -9.90 -27.41
C VAL A 465 -10.81 -10.24 -28.54
N GLN A 466 -11.46 -9.26 -29.15
CA GLN A 466 -12.36 -9.48 -30.28
C GLN A 466 -11.63 -10.01 -31.52
N THR A 467 -10.50 -9.41 -31.90
CA THR A 467 -9.68 -9.88 -33.02
C THR A 467 -9.17 -11.30 -32.77
N SER A 468 -8.71 -11.61 -31.56
CA SER A 468 -8.26 -12.96 -31.20
C SER A 468 -9.40 -13.97 -31.22
N ALA A 469 -10.62 -13.59 -30.82
CA ALA A 469 -11.78 -14.47 -30.91
C ALA A 469 -12.14 -14.78 -32.37
N ALA A 470 -12.09 -13.79 -33.26
CA ALA A 470 -12.32 -13.98 -34.69
C ALA A 470 -11.27 -14.93 -35.32
N LEU A 471 -10.00 -14.77 -34.95
CA LEU A 471 -8.91 -15.65 -35.42
C LEU A 471 -9.07 -17.10 -34.94
N LEU A 472 -9.60 -17.30 -33.73
CA LEU A 472 -9.81 -18.62 -33.13
C LEU A 472 -11.18 -19.24 -33.47
N GLY A 473 -12.01 -18.57 -34.27
CA GLY A 473 -13.36 -19.03 -34.60
C GLY A 473 -14.33 -19.06 -33.40
N LEU A 474 -14.07 -18.27 -32.36
CA LEU A 474 -14.89 -18.22 -31.15
C LEU A 474 -16.04 -17.20 -31.27
N PRO A 475 -17.20 -17.46 -30.64
CA PRO A 475 -18.37 -16.59 -30.77
C PRO A 475 -18.14 -15.22 -30.12
N ALA A 476 -18.54 -14.14 -30.81
CA ALA A 476 -18.37 -12.76 -30.33
C ALA A 476 -18.93 -12.48 -28.91
N PRO A 477 -20.09 -13.05 -28.49
CA PRO A 477 -20.58 -12.91 -27.11
C PRO A 477 -19.60 -13.39 -26.04
N ARG A 478 -18.76 -14.40 -26.35
CA ARG A 478 -17.73 -14.89 -25.43
C ARG A 478 -16.60 -13.88 -25.28
N ALA A 479 -16.11 -13.32 -26.39
CA ALA A 479 -15.09 -12.28 -26.40
C ALA A 479 -15.56 -11.06 -25.59
N HIS A 480 -16.81 -10.62 -25.81
CA HIS A 480 -17.38 -9.50 -25.06
C HIS A 480 -17.50 -9.79 -23.56
N ARG A 481 -17.91 -11.01 -23.17
CA ARG A 481 -17.96 -11.42 -21.76
C ARG A 481 -16.58 -11.39 -21.10
N LEU A 482 -15.55 -11.88 -21.80
CA LEU A 482 -14.18 -11.86 -21.30
C LEU A 482 -13.64 -10.42 -21.19
N ALA A 483 -13.83 -9.59 -22.22
CA ALA A 483 -13.44 -8.19 -22.20
C ALA A 483 -14.10 -7.43 -21.04
N LYS A 484 -15.40 -7.66 -20.80
CA LYS A 484 -16.13 -7.08 -19.67
C LYS A 484 -15.57 -7.53 -18.31
N ALA A 485 -15.25 -8.81 -18.17
CA ALA A 485 -14.66 -9.35 -16.94
C ALA A 485 -13.27 -8.76 -16.65
N LEU A 486 -12.45 -8.61 -17.69
CA LEU A 486 -11.12 -7.98 -17.59
C LEU A 486 -11.23 -6.49 -17.26
N HIS A 487 -12.17 -5.77 -17.89
CA HIS A 487 -12.41 -4.37 -17.57
C HIS A 487 -12.80 -4.19 -16.09
N ALA A 488 -13.68 -5.05 -15.57
CA ALA A 488 -14.04 -5.03 -14.16
C ALA A 488 -12.85 -5.34 -13.25
N ALA A 489 -12.05 -6.37 -13.58
CA ALA A 489 -10.85 -6.75 -12.83
C ALA A 489 -9.78 -5.64 -12.74
N THR A 490 -9.77 -4.71 -13.70
CA THR A 490 -8.83 -3.59 -13.73
C THR A 490 -9.39 -2.32 -13.06
N TYR A 491 -10.67 -2.00 -13.25
CA TYR A 491 -11.20 -0.66 -12.96
C TYR A 491 -12.44 -0.62 -12.08
N VAL A 492 -13.15 -1.73 -11.90
CA VAL A 492 -14.45 -1.75 -11.21
C VAL A 492 -14.35 -2.65 -9.98
N PRO A 493 -14.05 -2.10 -8.80
CA PRO A 493 -14.05 -2.87 -7.57
C PRO A 493 -15.45 -3.46 -7.34
N GLU A 494 -15.48 -4.75 -6.99
CA GLU A 494 -16.74 -5.41 -6.64
C GLU A 494 -17.20 -5.00 -5.24
N SER A 495 -18.49 -4.69 -5.10
CA SER A 495 -19.07 -4.36 -3.79
C SER A 495 -19.21 -5.64 -2.94
N LEU A 496 -18.35 -5.77 -1.93
CA LEU A 496 -18.36 -6.88 -0.99
C LEU A 496 -19.21 -6.56 0.25
N PRO A 497 -19.91 -7.55 0.85
CA PRO A 497 -20.65 -7.33 2.09
C PRO A 497 -19.70 -7.08 3.26
N THR A 498 -20.22 -6.51 4.35
CA THR A 498 -19.44 -6.28 5.58
C THR A 498 -18.97 -7.59 6.20
N ALA A 499 -17.69 -7.64 6.58
CA ALA A 499 -17.08 -8.84 7.16
C ALA A 499 -17.65 -9.20 8.54
N GLN A 500 -18.04 -10.46 8.70
CA GLN A 500 -18.58 -11.00 9.96
C GLN A 500 -17.54 -11.87 10.67
N LEU A 501 -17.54 -11.87 12.00
CA LEU A 501 -16.66 -12.74 12.79
C LEU A 501 -17.37 -14.09 13.01
N LEU A 502 -17.06 -15.07 12.16
CA LEU A 502 -17.67 -16.40 12.18
C LEU A 502 -16.59 -17.46 12.03
N THR A 503 -16.73 -18.58 12.72
CA THR A 503 -15.87 -19.77 12.57
C THR A 503 -16.47 -20.82 11.63
N GLN A 504 -17.77 -20.70 11.31
CA GLN A 504 -18.45 -21.51 10.33
C GLN A 504 -19.41 -20.68 9.47
N VAL A 505 -19.33 -20.82 8.15
CA VAL A 505 -20.14 -20.05 7.20
C VAL A 505 -20.69 -20.94 6.09
N ASN A 506 -21.98 -20.79 5.78
CA ASN A 506 -22.59 -21.39 4.59
C ASN A 506 -22.50 -20.39 3.44
N VAL A 507 -21.77 -20.75 2.39
CA VAL A 507 -21.57 -19.88 1.23
C VAL A 507 -22.69 -20.15 0.22
N PRO A 508 -23.43 -19.14 -0.24
CA PRO A 508 -24.46 -19.32 -1.24
C PRO A 508 -23.85 -19.73 -2.59
N GLU A 509 -24.56 -20.58 -3.33
CA GLU A 509 -24.12 -21.10 -4.63
C GLU A 509 -24.60 -20.21 -5.80
N ASP A 510 -25.01 -18.97 -5.52
CA ASP A 510 -25.47 -18.00 -6.52
C ASP A 510 -24.33 -17.10 -7.06
N GLY A 511 -23.10 -17.36 -6.62
CA GLY A 511 -21.91 -16.60 -6.98
C GLY A 511 -21.75 -15.29 -6.22
N ARG A 512 -22.59 -14.98 -5.22
CA ARG A 512 -22.41 -13.80 -4.36
C ARG A 512 -21.30 -14.03 -3.35
N PHE A 513 -20.53 -12.97 -3.07
CA PHE A 513 -19.51 -13.01 -2.03
C PHE A 513 -20.14 -12.93 -0.64
N VAL A 514 -19.52 -13.64 0.30
CA VAL A 514 -19.71 -13.50 1.75
C VAL A 514 -18.37 -13.11 2.35
N SER A 515 -18.36 -12.12 3.23
CA SER A 515 -17.15 -11.60 3.86
C SER A 515 -17.05 -12.07 5.31
N VAL A 516 -15.88 -12.57 5.69
CA VAL A 516 -15.59 -13.13 7.00
C VAL A 516 -14.29 -12.54 7.53
N ARG A 517 -14.23 -12.22 8.81
CA ARG A 517 -13.00 -11.80 9.48
C ARG A 517 -12.24 -13.04 9.97
N LEU A 518 -11.01 -13.20 9.50
CA LEU A 518 -10.10 -14.28 9.87
C LEU A 518 -9.57 -14.08 11.28
N THR A 519 -9.37 -15.19 11.99
CA THR A 519 -8.72 -15.24 13.31
C THR A 519 -7.68 -16.35 13.30
N GLU A 520 -7.00 -16.57 14.43
CA GLU A 520 -6.11 -17.73 14.63
C GLU A 520 -6.87 -19.07 14.61
N GLU A 521 -8.19 -19.05 14.82
CA GLU A 521 -9.02 -20.25 14.77
C GLU A 521 -9.34 -20.68 13.33
N PRO A 522 -9.41 -22.00 13.04
CA PRO A 522 -9.72 -22.50 11.72
C PRO A 522 -11.16 -22.15 11.31
N LEU A 523 -11.32 -21.54 10.14
CA LEU A 523 -12.60 -21.18 9.56
C LEU A 523 -13.13 -22.31 8.67
N THR A 524 -14.33 -22.80 8.93
CA THR A 524 -14.98 -23.83 8.11
C THR A 524 -16.07 -23.24 7.21
N LEU A 525 -15.87 -23.36 5.90
CA LEU A 525 -16.78 -22.90 4.86
C LEU A 525 -17.56 -24.10 4.29
N ARG A 526 -18.89 -24.04 4.31
CA ARG A 526 -19.72 -24.98 3.54
C ARG A 526 -19.95 -24.42 2.15
N VAL A 527 -19.32 -25.05 1.16
CA VAL A 527 -19.31 -24.64 -0.25
C VAL A 527 -19.67 -25.85 -1.12
N LEU A 528 -20.66 -25.72 -2.02
CA LEU A 528 -21.02 -26.79 -2.98
C LEU A 528 -21.26 -28.15 -2.29
N GLY A 529 -21.98 -28.13 -1.17
CA GLY A 529 -22.24 -29.31 -0.33
C GLY A 529 -21.04 -29.91 0.41
N ARG A 530 -19.86 -29.28 0.41
CA ARG A 530 -18.63 -29.77 1.07
C ARG A 530 -18.12 -28.80 2.12
N ALA A 531 -17.39 -29.33 3.11
CA ALA A 531 -16.69 -28.52 4.11
C ALA A 531 -15.25 -28.24 3.64
N LEU A 532 -14.93 -26.96 3.45
CA LEU A 532 -13.60 -26.43 3.16
C LEU A 532 -13.10 -25.67 4.38
N THR A 533 -11.97 -26.08 4.94
CA THR A 533 -11.40 -25.46 6.14
C THR A 533 -10.21 -24.59 5.76
N LEU A 534 -10.24 -23.33 6.17
CA LEU A 534 -9.13 -22.40 6.10
C LEU A 534 -8.41 -22.38 7.45
N ARG A 535 -7.10 -22.61 7.44
CA ARG A 535 -6.27 -22.57 8.64
C ARG A 535 -4.87 -22.09 8.30
N LEU A 536 -4.16 -21.53 9.28
CA LEU A 536 -2.74 -21.25 9.14
C LEU A 536 -1.97 -22.57 9.05
N ASP A 537 -0.98 -22.63 8.16
CA ASP A 537 -0.02 -23.73 8.09
C ASP A 537 1.10 -23.55 9.14
N HIS A 538 2.05 -24.49 9.16
CA HIS A 538 3.20 -24.46 10.07
C HIS A 538 4.15 -23.28 9.84
N GLN A 539 3.99 -22.54 8.72
CA GLN A 539 4.77 -21.36 8.37
C GLN A 539 3.95 -20.07 8.56
N GLY A 540 2.71 -20.16 9.06
CA GLY A 540 1.82 -19.02 9.26
C GLY A 540 1.11 -18.54 7.99
N HIS A 541 1.12 -19.32 6.89
CA HIS A 541 0.38 -19.00 5.67
C HIS A 541 -1.03 -19.59 5.72
N LEU A 542 -2.01 -18.86 5.18
CA LEU A 542 -3.38 -19.35 5.11
C LEU A 542 -3.49 -20.48 4.07
N ALA A 543 -3.98 -21.64 4.49
CA ALA A 543 -4.14 -22.82 3.63
C ALA A 543 -5.62 -23.26 3.58
N ALA A 544 -6.11 -23.49 2.36
CA ALA A 544 -7.40 -24.11 2.11
C ALA A 544 -7.25 -25.64 2.08
N VAL A 545 -7.96 -26.30 2.97
CA VAL A 545 -7.93 -27.76 3.15
C VAL A 545 -9.32 -28.31 2.87
N LEU A 546 -9.40 -29.22 1.90
CA LEU A 546 -10.61 -29.95 1.57
C LEU A 546 -10.34 -31.46 1.69
N PRO A 547 -11.23 -32.26 2.30
CA PRO A 547 -11.08 -33.72 2.33
C PRO A 547 -10.94 -34.31 0.92
N GLY A 548 -9.89 -35.11 0.71
CA GLY A 548 -9.62 -35.77 -0.58
C GLY A 548 -8.82 -34.92 -1.60
N PHE A 549 -8.39 -33.72 -1.22
CA PHE A 549 -7.57 -32.84 -2.07
C PHE A 549 -6.31 -32.36 -1.32
N PRO A 550 -5.22 -32.05 -2.03
CA PRO A 550 -4.05 -31.44 -1.41
C PRO A 550 -4.38 -30.06 -0.85
N ALA A 551 -3.80 -29.73 0.31
CA ALA A 551 -3.90 -28.39 0.87
C ALA A 551 -3.31 -27.37 -0.10
N THR A 552 -4.04 -26.29 -0.36
CA THR A 552 -3.64 -25.24 -1.30
C THR A 552 -3.48 -23.92 -0.57
N LEU A 553 -2.34 -23.25 -0.75
CA LEU A 553 -2.07 -21.98 -0.11
C LEU A 553 -2.90 -20.86 -0.72
N LEU A 554 -3.45 -20.01 0.13
CA LEU A 554 -4.18 -18.80 -0.18
C LEU A 554 -3.28 -17.61 0.20
N HIS A 555 -2.81 -16.87 -0.80
CA HIS A 555 -1.90 -15.74 -0.61
C HIS A 555 -2.61 -14.38 -0.60
N ASP A 556 -3.52 -14.19 -1.55
CA ASP A 556 -4.36 -13.00 -1.73
C ASP A 556 -5.60 -13.38 -2.54
N LEU A 557 -5.44 -14.26 -3.52
CA LEU A 557 -6.48 -14.79 -4.40
C LEU A 557 -6.23 -16.27 -4.69
N LEU A 558 -7.27 -17.09 -4.57
CA LEU A 558 -7.29 -18.49 -4.94
C LEU A 558 -8.64 -18.86 -5.56
N VAL A 559 -8.62 -19.56 -6.68
CA VAL A 559 -9.83 -20.12 -7.31
C VAL A 559 -9.70 -21.64 -7.35
N LEU A 560 -10.57 -22.32 -6.60
CA LEU A 560 -10.62 -23.77 -6.51
C LEU A 560 -11.70 -24.33 -7.43
N ARG A 561 -11.33 -25.27 -8.29
CA ARG A 561 -12.28 -26.05 -9.08
C ARG A 561 -12.69 -27.29 -8.30
N LEU A 562 -13.96 -27.40 -7.96
CA LEU A 562 -14.53 -28.54 -7.23
C LEU A 562 -15.58 -29.26 -8.10
N PRO A 563 -15.87 -30.55 -7.85
CA PRO A 563 -16.98 -31.21 -8.51
C PRO A 563 -18.30 -30.48 -8.16
N GLY A 564 -18.96 -29.92 -9.17
CA GLY A 564 -20.18 -29.12 -9.01
C GLY A 564 -19.99 -27.61 -9.21
N GLY A 565 -18.76 -27.08 -9.20
CA GLY A 565 -18.57 -25.64 -9.31
C GLY A 565 -17.15 -25.12 -9.10
N GLN A 566 -17.06 -23.83 -8.86
CA GLN A 566 -15.83 -23.13 -8.51
C GLN A 566 -16.04 -22.35 -7.21
N VAL A 567 -15.00 -22.32 -6.38
CA VAL A 567 -14.95 -21.53 -5.16
C VAL A 567 -13.88 -20.46 -5.32
N LEU A 568 -14.27 -19.20 -5.13
CA LEU A 568 -13.40 -18.05 -5.21
C LEU A 568 -13.10 -17.61 -3.77
N LEU A 569 -11.82 -17.50 -3.45
CA LEU A 569 -11.32 -17.05 -2.16
C LEU A 569 -10.41 -15.86 -2.41
N VAL A 570 -10.71 -14.72 -1.80
CA VAL A 570 -9.83 -13.55 -1.80
C VAL A 570 -9.67 -13.04 -0.39
N HIS A 571 -8.46 -12.64 -0.01
CA HIS A 571 -8.23 -12.05 1.30
C HIS A 571 -7.23 -10.91 1.23
N GLU A 572 -7.42 -9.97 2.15
CA GLU A 572 -6.53 -8.86 2.37
C GLU A 572 -6.52 -8.56 3.87
N GLY A 573 -5.34 -8.62 4.48
CA GLY A 573 -5.21 -8.52 5.93
C GLY A 573 -5.99 -9.61 6.66
N ASP A 574 -6.91 -9.21 7.54
CA ASP A 574 -7.77 -10.09 8.33
C ASP A 574 -9.15 -10.32 7.71
N VAL A 575 -9.41 -9.84 6.49
CA VAL A 575 -10.70 -10.01 5.82
C VAL A 575 -10.59 -11.00 4.67
N LEU A 576 -11.47 -11.99 4.66
CA LEU A 576 -11.66 -12.96 3.60
C LEU A 576 -13.02 -12.73 2.94
N ALA A 577 -13.08 -12.65 1.61
CA ALA A 577 -14.32 -12.78 0.86
C ALA A 577 -14.35 -14.11 0.08
N VAL A 578 -15.49 -14.79 0.16
CA VAL A 578 -15.70 -16.11 -0.44
C VAL A 578 -16.96 -16.11 -1.29
N ALA A 579 -16.87 -16.64 -2.52
CA ALA A 579 -18.04 -16.92 -3.35
C ALA A 579 -17.98 -18.37 -3.86
N ALA A 580 -19.14 -18.99 -4.04
CA ALA A 580 -19.27 -20.27 -4.71
C ALA A 580 -20.21 -20.11 -5.90
N GLN A 581 -19.81 -20.64 -7.06
CA GLN A 581 -20.63 -20.61 -8.27
C GLN A 581 -20.62 -21.97 -8.96
N PRO A 582 -21.78 -22.47 -9.43
CA PRO A 582 -21.83 -23.68 -10.23
C PRO A 582 -21.11 -23.46 -11.57
N LEU A 583 -20.49 -24.52 -12.09
CA LEU A 583 -19.98 -24.52 -13.46
C LEU A 583 -21.20 -24.48 -14.38
N ARG A 584 -21.32 -23.42 -15.19
CA ARG A 584 -22.35 -23.40 -16.24
C ARG A 584 -21.98 -24.48 -17.24
N GLY A 585 -22.79 -25.54 -17.33
CA GLY A 585 -22.68 -26.52 -18.40
C GLY A 585 -22.84 -25.85 -19.78
N PRO A 586 -22.47 -26.52 -20.88
CA PRO A 586 -22.75 -26.01 -22.21
C PRO A 586 -24.25 -25.72 -22.28
N SER A 587 -24.59 -24.46 -22.54
CA SER A 587 -25.96 -23.99 -22.67
C SER A 587 -26.61 -24.65 -23.89
N THR A 588 -27.15 -25.85 -23.72
CA THR A 588 -28.26 -26.33 -24.53
C THR A 588 -29.53 -25.73 -23.94
N GLN A 589 -29.97 -24.61 -24.49
CA GLN A 589 -31.38 -24.25 -24.71
C GLN A 589 -31.48 -22.79 -25.17
N PHE A 590 -31.79 -22.63 -26.46
CA PHE A 590 -32.53 -21.49 -27.01
C PHE A 590 -33.94 -21.46 -26.40
N PRO A 591 -34.57 -20.28 -26.31
CA PRO A 591 -35.39 -19.82 -27.42
C PRO A 591 -34.86 -18.57 -28.13
#